data_AF-A0A8J7ZBW4-F1
#
_entry.id   AF-A0A8J7ZBW4-F1
#
_cell.length_a   1.000
_cell.length_b   1.000
_cell.length_c   1.000
_cell.angle_alpha   90.00
_cell.angle_beta   90.00
_cell.angle_gamma   90.00
#
_symmetry.space_group_name_H-M   'P 1'
#
loop_
_entity.id
_entity.type
_entity.pdbx_description
1 polymer ?
#
loop_
_entity_poly.entity_id
_entity_poly.type
_entity_poly.pdbx_seq_one_letter_code
_entity_poly.pdbx_strand_id
1 'polypeptide(L)'
;MGKKVKPGMTAKEIATLHYELIMANDYDEWLKTFRVFHQERAKSYGSSPDLYWRTGRRYIDELGYTYKFKNFVENQSSDKRKKFFFFRYNKDGDEQGQVPIHIVIDEDDKDEWRVDVASW
;
A
#
# COMPACT_ATOMS: atom_id res chain seq x y z
N MET A 1 14.07 7.32 13.15
CA MET A 1 13.19 8.23 12.39
C MET A 1 12.26 7.36 11.56
N GLY A 2 10.95 7.34 11.85
CA GLY A 2 9.99 6.54 11.09
C GLY A 2 9.84 7.04 9.65
N LYS A 3 9.54 6.14 8.71
CA LYS A 3 9.22 6.51 7.33
C LYS A 3 7.88 7.25 7.33
N LYS A 4 7.73 8.27 6.48
CA LYS A 4 6.54 9.13 6.43
C LYS A 4 6.19 9.50 5.00
N VAL A 5 4.90 9.74 4.77
CA VAL A 5 4.39 10.34 3.54
C VAL A 5 4.90 11.77 3.45
N LYS A 6 5.40 12.13 2.27
CA LYS A 6 5.91 13.48 1.97
C LYS A 6 5.31 13.97 0.66
N PRO A 7 5.13 15.29 0.51
CA PRO A 7 4.74 15.87 -0.78
C PRO A 7 5.73 15.52 -1.89
N GLY A 8 5.22 15.30 -3.10
CA GLY A 8 6.01 15.03 -4.30
C GLY A 8 6.58 13.61 -4.41
N MET A 9 6.15 12.67 -3.55
CA MET A 9 6.56 11.27 -3.69
C MET A 9 6.01 10.66 -4.97
N THR A 10 6.85 9.91 -5.67
CA THR A 10 6.45 9.16 -6.85
C THR A 10 5.48 8.03 -6.50
N ALA A 11 4.72 7.56 -7.49
CA ALA A 11 3.82 6.42 -7.32
C ALA A 11 4.54 5.17 -6.77
N LYS A 12 5.78 4.90 -7.17
CA LYS A 12 6.58 3.77 -6.69
C LYS A 12 6.98 3.95 -5.22
N GLU A 13 7.35 5.16 -4.83
CA GLU A 13 7.71 5.46 -3.44
C GLU A 13 6.50 5.30 -2.51
N ILE A 14 5.32 5.79 -2.91
CA ILE A 14 4.08 5.59 -2.14
C ILE A 14 3.71 4.11 -2.04
N ALA A 15 3.78 3.37 -3.16
CA ALA A 15 3.50 1.94 -3.16
C ALA A 15 4.45 1.15 -2.23
N THR A 16 5.73 1.50 -2.24
CA THR A 16 6.73 0.86 -1.39
C THR A 16 6.51 1.22 0.07
N LEU A 17 6.32 2.51 0.35
CA LEU A 17 6.07 3.03 1.69
C LEU A 17 4.83 2.39 2.32
N HIS A 18 3.77 2.15 1.54
CA HIS A 18 2.56 1.49 2.01
C HIS A 18 2.84 0.13 2.68
N TYR A 19 3.57 -0.77 2.01
CA TYR A 19 3.92 -2.06 2.60
C TYR A 19 4.95 -1.94 3.73
N GLU A 20 5.84 -0.94 3.68
CA GLU A 20 6.80 -0.72 4.77
C GLU A 20 6.11 -0.26 6.06
N LEU A 21 5.10 0.61 5.95
CA LEU A 21 4.35 1.12 7.11
C LEU A 21 3.46 0.04 7.74
N ILE A 22 2.83 -0.81 6.92
CA ILE A 22 2.06 -1.92 7.50
C ILE A 22 2.98 -2.95 8.17
N MET A 23 4.17 -3.23 7.63
CA MET A 23 5.18 -4.08 8.30
C MET A 23 5.67 -3.45 9.61
N ALA A 24 5.79 -2.11 9.64
CA ALA A 24 6.19 -1.36 10.83
C ALA A 24 5.07 -1.14 11.87
N ASN A 25 3.85 -1.63 11.61
CA ASN A 25 2.68 -1.40 12.46
C ASN A 25 2.33 0.09 12.67
N ASP A 26 2.59 0.93 11.67
CA ASP A 26 2.31 2.37 11.73
C ASP A 26 0.99 2.70 11.00
N TYR A 27 -0.14 2.49 11.69
CA TYR A 27 -1.48 2.67 11.09
C TYR A 27 -1.74 4.09 10.61
N ASP A 28 -1.42 5.08 11.44
CA ASP A 28 -1.72 6.47 11.16
C ASP A 28 -0.98 6.98 9.93
N GLU A 29 0.30 6.61 9.80
CA GLU A 29 1.08 6.97 8.63
C GLU A 29 0.73 6.10 7.43
N TRP A 30 0.42 4.81 7.64
CA TRP A 30 -0.05 3.91 6.59
C TRP A 30 -1.33 4.43 5.94
N LEU A 31 -2.27 4.93 6.75
CA LEU A 31 -3.54 5.44 6.25
C LEU A 31 -3.35 6.64 5.31
N LYS A 32 -2.37 7.52 5.60
CA LYS A 32 -2.02 8.67 4.74
C LYS A 32 -1.54 8.28 3.35
N THR A 33 -1.14 7.03 3.14
CA THR A 33 -0.77 6.56 1.80
C THR A 33 -1.99 6.39 0.90
N PHE A 34 -3.20 6.22 1.45
CA PHE A 34 -4.43 6.12 0.68
C PHE A 34 -4.95 7.46 0.20
N ARG A 35 -5.85 7.42 -0.78
CA ARG A 35 -6.65 8.58 -1.19
C ARG A 35 -7.48 9.13 -0.03
N VAL A 36 -7.76 10.43 -0.03
CA VAL A 36 -8.57 11.12 0.98
C VAL A 36 -9.91 10.43 1.20
N PHE A 37 -10.57 10.05 0.10
CA PHE A 37 -11.82 9.27 0.13
C PHE A 37 -11.76 8.01 1.01
N HIS A 38 -10.65 7.27 0.95
CA HIS A 38 -10.46 6.07 1.76
C HIS A 38 -10.10 6.41 3.20
N GLN A 39 -9.29 7.45 3.41
CA GLN A 39 -8.93 7.93 4.75
C GLN A 39 -10.17 8.30 5.57
N GLU A 40 -11.12 9.01 4.97
CA GLU A 40 -12.37 9.41 5.61
C GLU A 40 -13.24 8.21 6.02
N ARG A 41 -13.18 7.13 5.22
CA ARG A 41 -13.98 5.91 5.43
C ARG A 41 -13.32 4.91 6.39
N ALA A 42 -12.06 5.11 6.74
CA ALA A 42 -11.29 4.15 7.54
C ALA A 42 -11.85 3.92 8.96
N LYS A 43 -12.61 4.89 9.48
CA LYS A 43 -13.29 4.77 10.79
C LYS A 43 -14.47 3.80 10.79
N SER A 44 -14.97 3.42 9.62
CA SER A 44 -16.07 2.47 9.48
C SER A 44 -15.51 1.04 9.43
N TYR A 45 -15.93 0.21 10.39
CA TYR A 45 -15.60 -1.22 10.42
C TYR A 45 -16.06 -1.89 9.11
N GLY A 46 -15.17 -2.69 8.51
CA GLY A 46 -15.44 -3.34 7.21
C GLY A 46 -15.25 -2.43 5.99
N SER A 47 -14.78 -1.19 6.17
CA SER A 47 -14.27 -0.38 5.06
C SER A 47 -13.05 -1.04 4.40
N SER A 48 -12.76 -0.68 3.15
CA SER A 48 -11.58 -1.24 2.45
C SER A 48 -10.28 -1.02 3.23
N PRO A 49 -9.99 0.17 3.81
CA PRO A 49 -8.80 0.35 4.64
C PRO A 49 -8.79 -0.51 5.91
N ASP A 50 -9.91 -0.65 6.63
CA ASP A 50 -9.98 -1.52 7.81
C ASP A 50 -9.68 -2.99 7.44
N LEU A 51 -10.31 -3.49 6.38
CA LEU A 51 -10.08 -4.85 5.88
C LEU A 51 -8.62 -5.06 5.46
N TYR A 52 -8.05 -4.08 4.76
CA TYR A 52 -6.67 -4.14 4.28
C TYR A 52 -5.67 -4.14 5.42
N TRP A 53 -5.83 -3.24 6.39
CA TRP A 53 -4.98 -3.19 7.57
C TRP A 53 -5.02 -4.52 8.32
N ARG A 54 -6.22 -5.00 8.67
CA ARG A 54 -6.37 -6.24 9.44
C ARG A 54 -5.81 -7.46 8.71
N THR A 55 -6.06 -7.57 7.40
CA THR A 55 -5.56 -8.71 6.60
C THR A 55 -4.05 -8.68 6.50
N GLY A 56 -3.46 -7.53 6.16
CA GLY A 56 -2.02 -7.40 6.05
C GLY A 56 -1.31 -7.59 7.39
N ARG A 57 -1.85 -7.02 8.49
CA ARG A 57 -1.31 -7.23 9.84
C ARG A 57 -1.38 -8.69 10.27
N ARG A 58 -2.50 -9.40 10.00
CA ARG A 58 -2.58 -10.85 10.26
C ARG A 58 -1.47 -11.62 9.54
N TYR A 59 -1.24 -11.32 8.27
CA TYR A 59 -0.20 -11.98 7.49
C TYR A 59 1.22 -11.68 7.99
N ILE A 60 1.49 -10.45 8.40
CA ILE A 60 2.78 -10.07 8.96
C ILE A 60 2.99 -10.69 10.34
N ASP A 61 2.01 -10.58 11.23
CA ASP A 61 2.18 -10.93 12.65
C ASP A 61 2.03 -12.44 12.90
N GLU A 62 1.07 -13.10 12.25
CA GLU A 62 0.81 -14.53 12.46
C GLU A 62 1.60 -15.43 11.51
N LEU A 63 1.81 -14.99 10.26
CA LEU A 63 2.47 -15.79 9.22
C LEU A 63 3.91 -15.35 8.93
N GLY A 64 4.36 -14.23 9.51
CA GLY A 64 5.70 -13.67 9.32
C GLY A 64 5.95 -13.16 7.91
N TYR A 65 4.90 -12.71 7.22
CA TYR A 65 5.03 -12.29 5.83
C TYR A 65 5.77 -10.98 5.67
N THR A 66 6.58 -10.89 4.61
CA THR A 66 7.24 -9.65 4.17
C THR A 66 6.97 -9.38 2.70
N TYR A 67 7.04 -8.11 2.32
CA TYR A 67 6.74 -7.66 0.96
C TYR A 67 7.92 -6.94 0.33
N LYS A 68 8.23 -7.24 -0.93
CA LYS A 68 9.29 -6.55 -1.69
C LYS A 68 8.80 -6.16 -3.07
N PHE A 69 9.19 -4.98 -3.53
CA PHE A 69 8.86 -4.49 -4.87
C PHE A 69 9.34 -5.48 -5.93
N LYS A 70 8.46 -5.84 -6.87
CA LYS A 70 8.78 -6.72 -8.00
C LYS A 70 8.91 -5.91 -9.28
N ASN A 71 7.80 -5.41 -9.81
CA ASN A 71 7.78 -4.74 -11.10
C ASN A 71 6.63 -3.74 -11.25
N PHE A 72 6.81 -2.86 -12.23
CA PHE A 72 5.79 -1.96 -12.75
C PHE A 72 5.06 -2.62 -13.93
N VAL A 73 3.75 -2.39 -14.05
CA VAL A 73 2.89 -2.98 -15.08
C VAL A 73 2.49 -1.91 -16.09
N GLU A 74 3.32 -1.71 -17.11
CA GLU A 74 3.18 -0.61 -18.07
C GLU A 74 1.86 -0.66 -18.85
N ASN A 75 1.47 -1.84 -19.35
CA ASN A 75 0.24 -2.02 -20.12
C ASN A 75 -1.07 -1.86 -19.31
N GLN A 76 -0.99 -1.70 -17.99
CA GLN A 76 -2.13 -1.42 -17.09
C GLN A 76 -1.95 -0.09 -16.35
N SER A 77 -1.10 0.78 -16.88
CA SER A 77 -0.76 2.07 -16.30
C SER A 77 -0.97 3.20 -17.30
N SER A 78 -1.23 4.39 -16.78
CA SER A 78 -1.41 5.65 -17.50
C SER A 78 -0.71 6.78 -16.72
N ASP A 79 -0.82 8.02 -17.19
CA ASP A 79 -0.24 9.18 -16.50
C ASP A 79 -0.90 9.48 -15.16
N LYS A 80 -2.15 9.07 -14.96
CA LYS A 80 -2.91 9.27 -13.70
C LYS A 80 -3.05 8.02 -12.84
N ARG A 81 -2.62 6.85 -13.32
CA ARG A 81 -2.76 5.56 -12.62
C ARG A 81 -1.56 4.66 -12.87
N LYS A 82 -0.94 4.15 -11.83
CA LYS A 82 0.16 3.19 -11.92
C LYS A 82 -0.21 1.90 -11.22
N LYS A 83 0.13 0.77 -11.83
CA LYS A 83 0.01 -0.56 -11.21
C LYS A 83 1.38 -1.14 -10.96
N PHE A 84 1.58 -1.62 -9.74
CA PHE A 84 2.80 -2.31 -9.33
C PHE A 84 2.47 -3.69 -8.78
N PHE A 85 3.47 -4.58 -8.80
CA PHE A 85 3.44 -5.85 -8.08
C PHE A 85 4.52 -5.88 -7.01
N PHE A 86 4.19 -6.54 -5.91
CA PHE A 86 5.12 -6.89 -4.85
C PHE A 86 5.15 -8.41 -4.72
N PHE A 87 6.31 -8.98 -4.46
CA PHE A 87 6.42 -10.35 -3.99
C PHE A 87 6.11 -10.40 -2.50
N ARG A 88 5.43 -11.47 -2.09
CA ARG A 88 5.18 -11.81 -0.70
C ARG A 88 6.05 -12.99 -0.33
N TYR A 89 6.77 -12.88 0.77
CA TYR A 89 7.64 -13.94 1.28
C TYR A 89 7.13 -14.39 2.65
N ASN A 90 7.21 -15.69 2.94
CA ASN A 90 6.93 -16.21 4.27
C ASN A 90 8.09 -15.90 5.24
N LYS A 91 7.92 -16.31 6.50
CA LYS A 91 8.95 -16.15 7.55
C LYS A 91 10.28 -16.85 7.24
N ASP A 92 10.25 -17.90 6.42
CA ASP A 92 11.42 -18.71 6.04
C ASP A 92 12.13 -18.11 4.81
N GLY A 93 11.54 -17.09 4.18
CA GLY A 93 12.07 -16.38 3.02
C GLY A 93 11.58 -16.92 1.67
N ASP A 94 10.67 -17.90 1.65
CA ASP A 94 10.11 -18.46 0.42
C ASP A 94 9.04 -17.55 -0.18
N GLU A 95 9.07 -17.38 -1.50
CA GLU A 95 8.07 -16.62 -2.24
C GLU A 95 6.70 -17.33 -2.21
N GLN A 96 5.67 -16.63 -1.75
CA GLN A 96 4.28 -17.08 -1.64
C GLN A 96 3.36 -16.47 -2.71
N GLY A 97 3.96 -15.88 -3.75
CA GLY A 97 3.29 -15.24 -4.87
C GLY A 97 3.44 -13.72 -4.93
N GLN A 98 2.67 -13.11 -5.83
CA GLN A 98 2.70 -11.68 -6.11
C GLN A 98 1.37 -11.01 -5.78
N VAL A 99 1.42 -9.80 -5.24
CA VAL A 99 0.25 -8.99 -4.87
C VAL A 99 0.25 -7.66 -5.62
N PRO A 100 -0.87 -7.26 -6.25
CA PRO A 100 -0.96 -5.98 -6.95
C PRO A 100 -1.24 -4.83 -5.98
N ILE A 101 -0.78 -3.64 -6.36
CA ILE A 101 -1.19 -2.36 -5.76
C ILE A 101 -1.45 -1.34 -6.87
N HIS A 102 -2.55 -0.59 -6.74
CA HIS A 102 -2.93 0.49 -7.66
C HIS A 102 -2.74 1.84 -6.98
N ILE A 103 -1.97 2.71 -7.62
CA ILE A 103 -1.71 4.07 -7.20
C ILE A 103 -2.34 5.01 -8.22
N VAL A 104 -3.04 6.04 -7.77
CA VAL A 104 -3.65 7.07 -8.62
C VAL A 104 -3.22 8.45 -8.17
N ILE A 105 -3.30 9.43 -9.06
CA ILE A 105 -3.27 10.85 -8.68
C ILE A 105 -4.58 11.15 -7.95
N ASP A 106 -4.49 11.66 -6.73
CA ASP A 106 -5.65 12.06 -5.95
C ASP A 106 -5.86 13.57 -6.05
N GLU A 107 -6.84 13.98 -6.85
CA GLU A 107 -7.15 15.39 -7.11
C GLU A 107 -7.63 16.12 -5.84
N ASP A 108 -8.16 15.38 -4.86
CA ASP A 108 -8.55 15.86 -3.53
C ASP A 108 -7.34 16.09 -2.60
N ASP A 109 -6.14 15.61 -2.96
CA ASP A 109 -4.89 15.76 -2.21
C ASP A 109 -3.80 16.40 -3.06
N LYS A 110 -4.11 17.58 -3.64
CA LYS A 110 -3.16 18.41 -4.40
C LYS A 110 -2.44 17.65 -5.52
N ASP A 111 -3.16 16.76 -6.20
CA ASP A 111 -2.63 15.93 -7.28
C ASP A 111 -1.46 15.01 -6.87
N GLU A 112 -1.43 14.60 -5.60
CA GLU A 112 -0.42 13.67 -5.08
C GLU A 112 -0.75 12.22 -5.42
N TRP A 113 0.28 11.38 -5.54
CA TRP A 113 0.09 9.94 -5.74
C TRP A 113 -0.38 9.27 -4.45
N ARG A 114 -1.47 8.49 -4.54
CA ARG A 114 -2.07 7.79 -3.41
C ARG A 114 -2.58 6.40 -3.77
N VAL A 115 -2.64 5.52 -2.78
CA VAL A 115 -3.15 4.15 -2.90
C VAL A 115 -4.67 4.19 -3.09
N ASP A 116 -5.13 3.59 -4.18
CA ASP A 116 -6.55 3.38 -4.48
C ASP A 116 -6.99 1.99 -4.04
N VAL A 117 -6.16 0.97 -4.31
CA VAL A 117 -6.42 -0.44 -3.97
C VAL A 117 -5.10 -1.14 -3.66
N ALA A 118 -5.06 -1.91 -2.57
CA ALA A 118 -3.94 -2.78 -2.20
C ALA A 118 -4.42 -4.22 -1.95
N SER A 119 -3.52 -5.18 -2.12
CA SER A 119 -3.75 -6.61 -1.86
C SER A 119 -2.69 -7.14 -0.89
N TRP A 120 -2.91 -8.31 -0.31
CA TRP A 120 -2.15 -8.83 0.83
C TRP A 120 -1.78 -10.28 0.63
#